data_AF-A0A174D203-F1
#
_entry.id   AF-A0A174D203-F1
#
_cell.length_a   1.000
_cell.length_b   1.000
_cell.length_c   1.000
_cell.angle_alpha   90.00
_cell.angle_beta   90.00
_cell.angle_gamma   90.00
#
_symmetry.space_group_name_H-M   'P 1'
#
loop_
_entity.id
_entity.type
_entity.pdbx_description
1 polymer ?
#
loop_
_entity_poly.entity_id
_entity_poly.type
_entity_poly.pdbx_seq_one_letter_code
_entity_poly.pdbx_strand_id
1 'polypeptide(L)'
;MAKQILVGIEEQNLNEVAHYLVIYFPYNEEMCSYTDDWLGELYENKYPLVSKGMWSGIIDLKVHKLLDWKPEYGTLYLQAKVCDSGTYFLLDKDKKVICKITDYVPNGLIPEADDCGDYIRLRIKHDGMIENWMEKPDFSDFIKDADAVKKIDTSIEEEPILDTKVEFTYSHLMAKLLRLPKYLQLEIGKALIANASEGFEEEDDEDSL
;
A
#
# COMPACT_ATOMS: atom_id res chain seq x y z
N MET A 1 -28.40 -9.98 -7.25
CA MET A 1 -28.73 -10.40 -5.87
C MET A 1 -27.88 -9.66 -4.81
N ALA A 2 -27.64 -8.34 -4.98
CA ALA A 2 -26.78 -7.55 -4.07
C ALA A 2 -27.55 -6.82 -2.95
N LYS A 3 -28.82 -6.48 -3.18
CA LYS A 3 -29.63 -5.68 -2.24
C LYS A 3 -29.81 -6.27 -0.84
N GLN A 4 -29.84 -7.61 -0.68
CA GLN A 4 -30.03 -8.22 0.65
C GLN A 4 -28.81 -8.10 1.56
N ILE A 5 -27.61 -7.89 1.01
CA ILE A 5 -26.38 -7.84 1.81
C ILE A 5 -26.15 -6.45 2.38
N LEU A 6 -26.48 -5.41 1.59
CA LEU A 6 -26.46 -4.01 2.05
C LEU A 6 -27.41 -3.77 3.23
N VAL A 7 -28.57 -4.43 3.27
CA VAL A 7 -29.51 -4.37 4.41
C VAL A 7 -28.86 -4.80 5.73
N GLY A 8 -27.92 -5.75 5.71
CA GLY A 8 -27.18 -6.16 6.92
C GLY A 8 -26.07 -5.19 7.35
N ILE A 9 -25.56 -4.39 6.41
CA ILE A 9 -24.60 -3.31 6.70
C ILE A 9 -25.34 -2.08 7.22
N GLU A 10 -26.52 -1.76 6.67
CA GLU A 10 -27.40 -0.69 7.18
C GLU A 10 -27.89 -0.96 8.61
N GLU A 11 -28.08 -2.22 9.00
CA GLU A 11 -28.40 -2.61 10.39
C GLU A 11 -27.20 -2.49 11.36
N GLN A 12 -25.97 -2.48 10.85
CA GLN A 12 -24.77 -2.28 11.66
C GLN A 12 -24.31 -0.82 11.59
N ASN A 13 -24.29 -0.14 12.73
CA ASN A 13 -23.74 1.21 12.80
C ASN A 13 -22.22 1.15 12.51
N LEU A 14 -21.81 1.49 11.28
CA LEU A 14 -20.40 1.45 10.85
C LEU A 14 -19.49 2.26 11.78
N ASN A 15 -20.01 3.34 12.41
CA ASN A 15 -19.26 4.10 13.42
C ASN A 15 -18.84 3.27 14.64
N GLU A 16 -19.62 2.24 14.97
CA GLU A 16 -19.38 1.36 16.12
C GLU A 16 -18.48 0.19 15.75
N VAL A 17 -18.72 -0.44 14.60
CA VAL A 17 -18.02 -1.67 14.19
C VAL A 17 -16.71 -1.42 13.45
N ALA A 18 -16.61 -0.35 12.67
CA ALA A 18 -15.38 -0.05 11.92
C ALA A 18 -14.28 0.43 12.87
N HIS A 19 -13.11 -0.21 12.73
CA HIS A 19 -11.95 0.05 13.57
C HIS A 19 -10.72 0.41 12.75
N TYR A 20 -10.54 -0.20 11.58
CA TYR A 20 -9.45 0.12 10.67
C TYR A 20 -9.97 0.46 9.28
N LEU A 21 -9.28 1.38 8.63
CA LEU A 21 -9.40 1.65 7.20
C LEU A 21 -8.11 1.21 6.51
N VAL A 22 -8.21 0.35 5.51
CA VAL A 22 -7.08 0.05 4.64
C VAL A 22 -7.28 0.74 3.31
N ILE A 23 -6.24 1.43 2.85
CA ILE A 23 -6.22 2.16 1.60
C ILE A 23 -5.14 1.53 0.71
N TYR A 24 -5.51 1.25 -0.55
CA TYR A 24 -4.59 0.79 -1.59
C TYR A 24 -4.80 1.61 -2.86
N PHE A 25 -3.71 2.03 -3.51
CA PHE A 25 -3.76 2.58 -4.86
C PHE A 25 -2.41 2.40 -5.60
N PRO A 26 -2.42 2.36 -6.95
CA PRO A 26 -1.20 2.39 -7.75
C PRO A 26 -0.40 3.67 -7.53
N TYR A 27 0.85 3.55 -7.09
CA TYR A 27 1.71 4.70 -6.85
C TYR A 27 2.33 5.19 -8.16
N ASN A 28 2.15 6.48 -8.47
CA ASN A 28 2.73 7.14 -9.62
C ASN A 28 3.43 8.42 -9.16
N GLU A 29 4.76 8.50 -9.35
CA GLU A 29 5.60 9.63 -8.94
C GLU A 29 5.20 10.98 -9.58
N GLU A 30 4.55 10.97 -10.76
CA GLU A 30 4.04 12.19 -11.40
C GLU A 30 2.73 12.68 -10.78
N MET A 31 2.00 11.78 -10.12
CA MET A 31 0.67 12.02 -9.55
C MET A 31 0.67 12.04 -8.02
N CYS A 32 1.77 11.61 -7.41
CA CYS A 32 1.93 11.45 -5.97
C CYS A 32 3.17 12.19 -5.51
N SER A 33 3.03 13.00 -4.46
CA SER A 33 4.14 13.71 -3.84
C SER A 33 4.16 13.52 -2.33
N TYR A 34 5.37 13.51 -1.79
CA TYR A 34 5.64 13.69 -0.37
C TYR A 34 6.41 14.99 -0.18
N THR A 35 5.86 15.90 0.59
CA THR A 35 6.54 17.14 0.99
C THR A 35 6.67 17.16 2.49
N ASP A 36 7.83 17.55 3.00
CA ASP A 36 7.96 17.82 4.43
C ASP A 36 7.70 19.31 4.72
N ASP A 37 7.39 19.65 5.96
CA ASP A 37 7.03 21.03 6.36
C ASP A 37 8.22 22.02 6.31
N TRP A 38 9.47 21.56 6.13
CA TRP A 38 10.71 22.32 6.32
C TRP A 38 11.66 22.34 5.11
N LEU A 39 11.68 21.29 4.29
CA LEU A 39 12.40 21.12 3.03
C LEU A 39 11.35 20.76 1.96
N GLY A 40 11.28 21.58 0.90
CA GLY A 40 10.48 21.22 -0.27
C GLY A 40 10.85 19.82 -0.80
N GLU A 41 9.88 19.14 -1.42
CA GLU A 41 9.91 17.79 -2.05
C GLU A 41 11.01 16.85 -1.53
N LEU A 42 10.65 15.75 -0.87
CA LEU A 42 11.63 14.74 -0.44
C LEU A 42 12.43 14.19 -1.64
N TYR A 43 13.71 14.53 -1.74
CA TYR A 43 14.61 14.10 -2.81
C TYR A 43 15.37 12.78 -2.52
N GLU A 44 15.09 12.09 -1.40
CA GLU A 44 15.81 10.87 -1.03
C GLU A 44 14.91 9.63 -0.98
N ASN A 45 14.76 8.95 -2.13
CA ASN A 45 14.60 7.49 -2.34
C ASN A 45 13.74 6.63 -1.36
N LYS A 46 12.85 7.20 -0.56
CA LYS A 46 11.94 6.44 0.30
C LYS A 46 10.55 7.02 0.16
N TYR A 47 9.77 6.45 -0.75
CA TYR A 47 8.32 6.64 -0.78
C TYR A 47 7.72 5.79 0.34
N PRO A 48 7.32 6.38 1.48
CA PRO A 48 6.84 5.60 2.62
C PRO A 48 5.61 4.79 2.23
N LEU A 49 5.56 3.53 2.67
CA LEU A 49 4.43 2.63 2.42
C LEU A 49 4.19 2.29 0.93
N VAL A 50 5.17 2.55 0.05
CA VAL A 50 5.13 2.10 -1.34
C VAL A 50 5.91 0.79 -1.48
N SER A 51 5.26 -0.24 -1.99
CA SER A 51 5.87 -1.54 -2.29
C SER A 51 5.30 -2.10 -3.59
N LYS A 52 6.16 -2.62 -4.46
CA LYS A 52 5.78 -3.18 -5.77
C LYS A 52 4.90 -2.25 -6.63
N GLY A 53 5.14 -0.94 -6.54
CA GLY A 53 4.37 0.08 -7.28
C GLY A 53 2.99 0.39 -6.70
N MET A 54 2.67 -0.10 -5.50
CA MET A 54 1.41 0.17 -4.80
C MET A 54 1.69 0.92 -3.51
N TRP A 55 0.91 1.95 -3.23
CA TRP A 55 0.83 2.53 -1.90
C TRP A 55 -0.18 1.75 -1.06
N SER A 56 0.17 1.44 0.18
CA SER A 56 -0.71 0.73 1.12
C SER A 56 -0.62 1.30 2.53
N GLY A 57 -1.73 1.83 3.04
CA GLY A 57 -1.81 2.35 4.41
C GLY A 57 -2.92 1.69 5.20
N ILE A 58 -2.63 1.29 6.44
CA ILE A 58 -3.62 0.86 7.42
C ILE A 58 -3.76 1.96 8.47
N ILE A 59 -4.95 2.54 8.57
CA ILE A 59 -5.28 3.63 9.49
C ILE A 59 -6.15 3.05 10.62
N ASP A 60 -5.72 3.26 11.85
CA ASP A 60 -6.56 3.10 13.03
C ASP A 60 -7.54 4.27 13.13
N LEU A 61 -8.83 3.98 13.01
CA LEU A 61 -9.90 4.98 12.99
C LEU A 61 -10.21 5.56 14.38
N LYS A 62 -9.72 4.96 15.48
CA LYS A 62 -9.94 5.46 16.84
C LYS A 62 -8.88 6.46 17.27
N VAL A 63 -7.63 6.26 16.83
CA VAL A 63 -6.50 7.16 17.15
C VAL A 63 -5.99 7.95 15.95
N HIS A 64 -6.57 7.75 14.77
CA HIS A 64 -6.23 8.41 13.51
C HIS A 64 -4.75 8.27 13.15
N LYS A 65 -4.25 7.03 13.21
CA LYS A 65 -2.81 6.73 13.11
C LYS A 65 -2.54 5.66 12.07
N LEU A 66 -1.52 5.87 11.24
CA LEU A 66 -0.99 4.84 10.35
C LEU A 66 -0.21 3.80 11.15
N LEU A 67 -0.61 2.54 11.06
CA LEU A 67 -0.01 1.45 11.84
C LEU A 67 1.41 1.11 11.40
N ASP A 68 1.69 1.16 10.09
CA ASP A 68 2.98 0.78 9.50
C ASP A 68 3.93 1.98 9.32
N TRP A 69 3.62 3.12 9.95
CA TRP A 69 4.48 4.30 9.90
C TRP A 69 5.72 4.11 10.77
N LYS A 70 6.90 4.25 10.18
CA LYS A 70 8.17 4.16 10.89
C LYS A 70 8.66 5.56 11.26
N PRO A 71 9.24 5.76 12.47
CA PRO A 71 9.77 7.08 12.88
C PRO A 71 10.79 7.68 11.90
N GLU A 72 11.51 6.84 11.17
CA GLU A 72 12.48 7.26 10.14
C GLU A 72 11.84 7.96 8.93
N TYR A 73 10.52 7.85 8.73
CA TYR A 73 9.80 8.56 7.68
C TYR A 73 9.57 10.04 8.04
N GLY A 74 9.65 10.41 9.32
CA GLY A 74 9.46 11.78 9.77
C GLY A 74 8.02 12.29 9.60
N THR A 75 7.87 13.61 9.62
CA THR A 75 6.60 14.30 9.39
C THR A 75 6.49 14.63 7.91
N LEU A 76 5.41 14.17 7.25
CA LEU A 76 5.21 14.29 5.81
C LEU A 76 3.78 14.65 5.46
N TYR A 77 3.64 15.42 4.40
CA TYR A 77 2.39 15.65 3.70
C TYR A 77 2.36 14.79 2.43
N LEU A 78 1.46 13.80 2.41
CA LEU A 78 1.15 12.99 1.24
C LEU A 78 0.06 13.67 0.44
N GLN A 79 0.30 13.88 -0.85
CA GLN A 79 -0.74 14.21 -1.82
C GLN A 79 -0.68 13.21 -2.96
N ALA A 80 -1.78 12.48 -3.21
CA ALA A 80 -1.88 11.50 -4.28
C ALA A 80 -3.14 11.75 -5.10
N LYS A 81 -3.00 11.91 -6.41
CA LYS A 81 -4.12 11.89 -7.36
C LYS A 81 -4.41 10.44 -7.76
N VAL A 82 -5.44 9.87 -7.15
CA VAL A 82 -5.83 8.46 -7.30
C VAL A 82 -6.81 8.28 -8.47
N CYS A 83 -7.63 9.29 -8.78
CA CYS A 83 -8.71 9.20 -9.76
C CYS A 83 -9.61 7.99 -9.43
N ASP A 84 -9.74 7.04 -10.36
CA ASP A 84 -10.61 5.86 -10.24
C ASP A 84 -9.82 4.57 -9.94
N SER A 85 -8.66 4.67 -9.28
CA SER A 85 -7.78 3.50 -9.03
C SER A 85 -7.63 3.14 -7.54
N GLY A 86 -8.47 3.73 -6.69
CA GLY A 86 -8.47 3.49 -5.26
C GLY A 86 -9.15 2.17 -4.88
N THR A 87 -8.69 1.55 -3.80
CA THR A 87 -9.42 0.48 -3.12
C THR A 87 -9.36 0.71 -1.62
N TYR A 88 -10.53 0.69 -0.99
CA TYR A 88 -10.72 1.08 0.41
C TYR A 88 -11.47 -0.03 1.15
N PHE A 89 -10.89 -0.55 2.23
CA PHE A 89 -11.50 -1.60 3.04
C PHE A 89 -11.79 -1.07 4.45
N LEU A 90 -13.02 -1.26 4.92
CA LEU A 90 -13.33 -1.12 6.34
C LEU A 90 -13.16 -2.48 7.02
N LEU A 91 -12.40 -2.47 8.12
CA LEU A 91 -12.20 -3.65 8.95
C LEU A 91 -12.77 -3.44 10.35
N ASP A 92 -13.20 -4.53 10.98
CA ASP A 92 -13.54 -4.55 12.40
C ASP A 92 -12.27 -4.58 13.28
N LYS A 93 -12.47 -4.58 14.60
CA LYS A 93 -11.39 -4.66 15.61
C LYS A 93 -10.52 -5.93 15.49
N ASP A 94 -11.05 -6.99 14.90
CA ASP A 94 -10.36 -8.27 14.70
C ASP A 94 -9.69 -8.33 13.31
N LYS A 95 -9.61 -7.18 12.62
CA LYS A 95 -9.09 -7.00 11.25
C LYS A 95 -9.85 -7.80 10.18
N LYS A 96 -11.12 -8.17 10.44
CA LYS A 96 -11.97 -8.80 9.42
C LYS A 96 -12.61 -7.72 8.56
N VAL A 97 -12.64 -7.95 7.24
CA VAL A 97 -13.28 -7.02 6.31
C VAL A 97 -14.79 -6.99 6.54
N ILE A 98 -15.31 -5.78 6.71
CA ILE A 98 -16.74 -5.46 6.79
C ILE A 98 -17.26 -5.24 5.36
N CYS A 99 -16.64 -4.28 4.65
CA CYS A 99 -17.00 -3.92 3.29
C CYS A 99 -15.82 -3.25 2.57
N LYS A 100 -15.97 -3.05 1.26
CA LYS A 100 -14.99 -2.36 0.44
C LYS A 100 -15.64 -1.39 -0.54
N ILE A 101 -14.91 -0.34 -0.91
CA ILE A 101 -15.21 0.52 -2.06
C ILE A 101 -14.03 0.42 -3.02
N THR A 102 -14.31 0.47 -4.32
CA THR A 102 -13.32 0.65 -5.38
C THR A 102 -13.61 1.94 -6.13
N ASP A 103 -12.60 2.43 -6.84
CA ASP A 103 -12.66 3.62 -7.70
C ASP A 103 -12.49 4.93 -6.90
N TYR A 104 -13.57 5.66 -6.61
CA TYR A 104 -13.52 7.00 -6.02
C TYR A 104 -13.03 7.00 -4.56
N VAL A 105 -12.31 8.08 -4.20
CA VAL A 105 -11.93 8.35 -2.81
C VAL A 105 -13.19 8.62 -1.97
N PRO A 106 -13.45 7.87 -0.88
CA PRO A 106 -14.56 8.12 0.03
C PRO A 106 -14.29 9.37 0.88
N ASN A 107 -14.54 10.54 0.30
CA ASN A 107 -14.23 11.85 0.88
C ASN A 107 -15.00 12.15 2.17
N GLY A 108 -16.06 11.41 2.49
CA GLY A 108 -16.70 11.48 3.82
C GLY A 108 -15.79 10.94 4.94
N LEU A 109 -14.90 10.01 4.63
CA LEU A 109 -14.01 9.35 5.59
C LEU A 109 -12.55 9.79 5.46
N ILE A 110 -12.06 10.01 4.23
CA ILE A 110 -10.66 10.32 3.95
C ILE A 110 -10.51 11.82 3.70
N PRO A 111 -9.70 12.54 4.51
CA PRO A 111 -9.40 13.94 4.25
C PRO A 111 -8.32 14.11 3.17
N GLU A 112 -8.14 15.31 2.60
CA GLU A 112 -9.08 16.45 2.62
C GLU A 112 -10.10 16.25 1.50
N ALA A 113 -11.39 16.31 1.82
CA ALA A 113 -12.45 16.17 0.83
C ALA A 113 -12.26 17.19 -0.30
N ASP A 114 -12.22 16.70 -1.54
CA ASP A 114 -12.53 17.52 -2.70
C ASP A 114 -13.92 17.19 -3.23
N ASP A 115 -14.45 18.04 -4.09
CA ASP A 115 -15.76 17.81 -4.67
C ASP A 115 -15.76 16.70 -5.74
N CYS A 116 -14.60 16.05 -5.99
CA CYS A 116 -14.41 15.13 -7.12
C CYS A 116 -14.10 13.68 -6.74
N GLY A 117 -13.60 13.40 -5.53
CA GLY A 117 -13.17 12.06 -5.12
C GLY A 117 -11.83 11.63 -5.73
N ASP A 118 -11.00 12.58 -6.17
CA ASP A 118 -9.81 12.29 -7.00
C ASP A 118 -8.52 12.21 -6.18
N TYR A 119 -8.45 12.89 -5.03
CA TYR A 119 -7.22 13.06 -4.29
C TYR A 119 -7.29 12.50 -2.87
N ILE A 120 -6.18 11.91 -2.44
CA ILE A 120 -5.89 11.61 -1.03
C ILE A 120 -4.85 12.62 -0.56
N ARG A 121 -5.14 13.32 0.55
CA ARG A 121 -4.25 14.32 1.15
C ARG A 121 -4.09 14.06 2.65
N LEU A 122 -2.94 13.57 3.10
CA LEU A 122 -2.71 13.22 4.50
C LEU A 122 -1.55 14.02 5.09
N ARG A 123 -1.78 14.70 6.23
CA ARG A 123 -0.74 15.34 7.05
C ARG A 123 -0.30 14.37 8.14
N ILE A 124 0.82 13.68 7.93
CA ILE A 124 1.29 12.58 8.77
C ILE A 124 2.43 13.06 9.65
N LYS A 125 2.31 12.95 10.97
CA LYS A 125 3.37 13.26 11.93
C LYS A 125 4.47 12.20 11.96
N HIS A 126 5.60 12.57 12.57
CA HIS A 126 6.72 11.66 12.84
C HIS A 126 6.32 10.31 13.47
N ASP A 127 5.26 10.29 14.28
CA ASP A 127 4.81 9.08 14.96
C ASP A 127 3.75 8.32 14.16
N GLY A 128 3.28 8.83 13.01
CA GLY A 128 2.24 8.26 12.16
C GLY A 128 0.83 8.81 12.38
N MET A 129 0.64 9.75 13.32
CA MET A 129 -0.66 10.40 13.53
C MET A 129 -1.04 11.26 12.31
N ILE A 130 -2.27 11.15 11.83
CA ILE A 130 -2.81 11.97 10.75
C ILE A 130 -3.51 13.19 11.36
N GLU A 131 -2.92 14.38 11.19
CA GLU A 131 -3.43 15.61 11.82
C GLU A 131 -4.73 16.12 11.22
N ASN A 132 -4.89 16.00 9.90
CA ASN A 132 -6.05 16.51 9.19
C ASN A 132 -7.22 15.51 9.19
N TRP A 133 -7.19 14.49 10.05
CA TRP A 133 -8.30 13.57 10.19
C TRP A 133 -9.52 14.25 10.77
N MET A 134 -10.70 13.96 10.20
CA MET A 134 -11.94 14.60 10.61
C MET A 134 -12.38 14.13 12.00
N GLU A 135 -12.85 15.05 12.84
CA GLU A 135 -13.38 14.71 14.18
C GLU A 135 -14.63 13.81 14.10
N LYS A 136 -15.41 13.97 13.02
CA LYS A 136 -16.65 13.24 12.76
C LYS A 136 -16.58 12.63 11.36
N PRO A 137 -16.00 11.44 11.21
CA PRO A 137 -15.97 10.76 9.92
C PRO A 137 -17.40 10.41 9.47
N ASP A 138 -17.64 10.51 8.16
CA ASP A 138 -18.88 10.10 7.52
C ASP A 138 -18.65 8.83 6.70
N PHE A 139 -19.42 7.78 7.02
CA PHE A 139 -19.36 6.49 6.35
C PHE A 139 -20.42 6.34 5.26
N SER A 140 -21.13 7.41 4.89
CA SER A 140 -22.22 7.38 3.91
C SER A 140 -21.83 6.73 2.58
N ASP A 141 -20.61 6.96 2.09
CA ASP A 141 -20.10 6.34 0.86
C ASP A 141 -20.04 4.81 1.00
N PHE A 142 -19.65 4.31 2.17
CA PHE A 142 -19.61 2.87 2.47
C PHE A 142 -20.99 2.25 2.69
N ILE A 143 -22.02 3.06 2.93
CA ILE A 143 -23.41 2.58 3.04
C ILE A 143 -24.04 2.47 1.66
N LYS A 144 -23.73 3.41 0.75
CA LYS A 144 -24.36 3.50 -0.57
C LYS A 144 -23.67 2.64 -1.62
N ASP A 145 -22.33 2.70 -1.66
CA ASP A 145 -21.54 2.25 -2.80
C ASP A 145 -20.63 1.06 -2.47
N ALA A 146 -20.61 0.61 -1.21
CA ALA A 146 -19.74 -0.49 -0.83
C ALA A 146 -20.25 -1.86 -1.31
N ASP A 147 -19.29 -2.66 -1.76
CA ASP A 147 -19.47 -4.09 -1.93
C ASP A 147 -19.27 -4.81 -0.60
N ALA A 148 -20.23 -5.65 -0.24
CA ALA A 148 -20.10 -6.55 0.90
C ALA A 148 -19.14 -7.70 0.55
N VAL A 149 -18.04 -7.82 1.30
CA VAL A 149 -17.05 -8.88 1.11
C VAL A 149 -17.52 -10.13 1.84
N LYS A 150 -18.28 -10.98 1.15
CA LYS A 150 -18.86 -12.22 1.72
C LYS A 150 -17.83 -13.25 2.20
N LYS A 151 -16.58 -13.16 1.72
CA LYS A 151 -15.39 -13.92 2.13
C LYS A 151 -14.19 -13.31 1.40
N ILE A 152 -13.12 -12.99 2.12
CA ILE A 152 -11.79 -12.89 1.51
C ILE A 152 -11.36 -14.35 1.34
N ASP A 153 -11.05 -14.76 0.13
CA ASP A 153 -10.49 -16.08 -0.07
C ASP A 153 -9.03 -16.06 0.40
N THR A 154 -8.82 -16.37 1.68
CA THR A 154 -7.49 -16.58 2.25
C THR A 154 -6.88 -17.90 1.78
N SER A 155 -7.55 -18.67 0.91
CA SER A 155 -7.00 -19.89 0.30
C SER A 155 -6.23 -19.62 -0.99
N ILE A 156 -5.95 -18.36 -1.32
CA ILE A 156 -4.79 -18.07 -2.16
C ILE A 156 -3.55 -18.40 -1.32
N GLU A 157 -3.22 -19.68 -1.28
CA GLU A 157 -1.84 -20.10 -1.10
C GLU A 157 -1.09 -19.38 -2.22
N GLU A 158 -0.19 -18.46 -1.87
CA GLU A 158 0.83 -18.04 -2.83
C GLU A 158 1.52 -19.33 -3.25
N GLU A 159 1.20 -19.85 -4.43
CA GLU A 159 1.98 -20.95 -4.99
C GLU A 159 3.41 -20.42 -5.03
N PRO A 160 4.34 -21.03 -4.29
CA PRO A 160 5.70 -20.56 -4.27
C PRO A 160 6.22 -20.74 -5.69
N ILE A 161 6.41 -19.63 -6.41
CA ILE A 161 7.10 -19.62 -7.70
C ILE A 161 8.58 -20.04 -7.52
N LEU A 162 9.01 -20.26 -6.25
CA LEU A 162 10.36 -20.58 -5.81
C LEU A 162 10.99 -21.79 -6.52
N ASP A 163 10.21 -22.71 -7.08
CA ASP A 163 10.75 -23.90 -7.78
C ASP A 163 10.54 -23.92 -9.29
N THR A 164 10.03 -22.83 -9.89
CA THR A 164 10.03 -22.76 -11.35
C THR A 164 11.42 -22.33 -11.82
N LYS A 165 12.27 -23.31 -12.16
CA LYS A 165 13.56 -23.04 -12.81
C LYS A 165 13.31 -22.42 -14.18
N VAL A 166 13.25 -21.09 -14.25
CA VAL A 166 13.13 -20.38 -15.51
C VAL A 166 14.53 -20.14 -16.07
N GLU A 167 14.91 -20.92 -17.08
CA GLU A 167 16.15 -20.68 -17.82
C GLU A 167 15.98 -19.47 -18.74
N PHE A 168 16.39 -18.30 -18.25
CA PHE A 168 16.58 -17.12 -19.09
C PHE A 168 18.04 -17.05 -19.54
N THR A 169 18.26 -16.78 -20.82
CA THR A 169 19.59 -16.31 -21.27
C THR A 169 19.87 -14.92 -20.65
N TYR A 170 21.14 -14.61 -20.38
CA TYR A 170 21.57 -13.30 -19.87
C TYR A 170 20.98 -12.11 -20.64
N SER A 171 20.90 -12.20 -21.97
CA SER A 171 20.34 -11.15 -22.83
C SER A 171 18.84 -10.90 -22.58
N HIS A 172 18.04 -11.95 -22.45
CA HIS A 172 16.62 -11.85 -22.10
C HIS A 172 16.39 -11.27 -20.70
N LEU A 173 17.24 -11.66 -19.74
CA LEU A 173 17.20 -11.12 -18.38
C LEU A 173 17.51 -9.62 -18.39
N MET A 174 18.60 -9.22 -19.05
CA MET A 174 19.01 -7.82 -19.12
C MET A 174 18.00 -6.95 -19.88
N ALA A 175 17.41 -7.47 -20.95
CA ALA A 175 16.37 -6.76 -21.70
C ALA A 175 15.10 -6.48 -20.87
N LYS A 176 14.77 -7.37 -19.92
CA LYS A 176 13.67 -7.14 -18.97
C LYS A 176 14.10 -6.23 -17.82
N LEU A 177 15.29 -6.44 -17.27
CA LEU A 177 15.83 -5.65 -16.16
C LEU A 177 15.91 -4.17 -16.54
N LEU A 178 16.47 -3.85 -17.72
CA LEU A 178 16.64 -2.47 -18.19
C LEU A 178 15.34 -1.70 -18.42
N ARG A 179 14.19 -2.38 -18.44
CA ARG A 179 12.86 -1.76 -18.58
C ARG A 179 12.21 -1.42 -17.24
N LEU A 180 12.77 -1.90 -16.13
CA LEU A 180 12.24 -1.64 -14.79
C LEU A 180 12.70 -0.27 -14.27
N PRO A 181 11.98 0.35 -13.32
CA PRO A 181 12.47 1.49 -12.55
C PRO A 181 13.84 1.21 -11.88
N LYS A 182 14.68 2.25 -11.75
CA LYS A 182 16.08 2.11 -11.27
C LYS A 182 16.22 1.40 -9.92
N TYR A 183 15.28 1.60 -9.00
CA TYR A 183 15.33 0.97 -7.68
C TYR A 183 15.17 -0.55 -7.77
N LEU A 184 14.25 -1.05 -8.61
CA LEU A 184 14.08 -2.48 -8.87
C LEU A 184 15.29 -3.06 -9.62
N GLN A 185 15.88 -2.30 -10.56
CA GLN A 185 17.11 -2.73 -11.24
C GLN A 185 18.25 -2.97 -10.24
N LEU A 186 18.40 -2.09 -9.25
CA LEU A 186 19.44 -2.19 -8.24
C LEU A 186 19.22 -3.37 -7.29
N GLU A 187 17.99 -3.58 -6.82
CA GLU A 187 17.67 -4.72 -5.93
C GLU A 187 17.84 -6.06 -6.64
N ILE A 188 17.31 -6.19 -7.86
CA ILE A 188 17.45 -7.41 -8.66
C ILE A 188 18.91 -7.63 -9.03
N GLY A 189 19.66 -6.56 -9.37
CA GLY A 189 21.10 -6.65 -9.65
C GLY A 189 21.91 -7.20 -8.46
N LYS A 190 21.62 -6.75 -7.23
CA LYS A 190 22.25 -7.28 -6.01
C LYS A 190 21.94 -8.76 -5.80
N ALA A 191 20.68 -9.16 -6.00
CA ALA A 191 20.26 -10.56 -5.87
C ALA A 191 20.94 -11.46 -6.91
N LEU A 192 21.09 -10.98 -8.15
CA LEU A 192 21.79 -11.71 -9.22
C LEU A 192 23.28 -11.88 -8.91
N ILE A 193 23.94 -10.86 -8.38
CA ILE A 193 25.36 -10.93 -7.97
C ILE A 193 25.52 -11.94 -6.83
N ALA A 194 24.69 -11.87 -5.79
CA ALA A 194 24.74 -12.80 -4.67
C ALA A 194 24.57 -14.27 -5.12
N ASN A 195 23.59 -14.52 -5.98
CA ASN A 195 23.33 -15.85 -6.54
C ASN A 195 24.49 -16.35 -7.44
N ALA A 196 25.16 -15.45 -8.17
CA ALA A 196 26.35 -15.81 -8.95
C ALA A 196 27.59 -16.05 -8.09
N SER A 197 27.68 -15.42 -6.91
CA SER A 197 28.77 -15.57 -5.95
C SER A 197 28.69 -16.84 -5.10
N GLU A 198 27.50 -17.41 -4.89
CA GLU A 198 27.32 -18.67 -4.13
C GLU A 198 27.92 -19.91 -4.81
N GLY A 199 28.41 -19.81 -6.06
CA GLY A 199 29.06 -20.90 -6.80
C GLY A 199 30.59 -20.88 -6.79
N PHE A 200 31.23 -19.95 -6.07
CA PHE A 200 32.69 -19.88 -5.93
C PHE A 200 33.07 -20.16 -4.47
N GLU A 201 33.12 -21.44 -4.11
CA GLU A 201 33.97 -21.84 -2.99
C GLU A 201 35.42 -21.63 -3.43
N GLU A 202 36.18 -20.83 -2.67
CA GLU A 202 37.62 -20.75 -2.83
C GLU A 202 38.17 -22.17 -2.61
N GLU A 203 38.76 -22.76 -3.65
CA GLU A 203 39.60 -23.94 -3.48
C GLU A 203 40.77 -23.50 -2.59
N ASP A 204 40.68 -23.79 -1.29
CA ASP A 204 41.81 -23.70 -0.38
C ASP A 204 42.93 -24.59 -0.95
N ASP A 205 43.98 -23.95 -1.44
CA ASP A 205 45.25 -24.56 -1.82
C ASP A 205 45.89 -25.24 -0.59
N GLU A 206 45.40 -26.41 -0.21
CA GLU A 206 46.04 -27.31 0.75
C GLU A 206 46.86 -28.37 -0.01
N ASP A 207 47.82 -27.89 -0.83
CA ASP A 207 48.93 -28.71 -1.30
C ASP A 207 50.21 -27.88 -1.27
N SER A 208 50.83 -27.85 -0.09
CA SER A 208 52.23 -27.48 0.08
C SER A 208 52.89 -28.48 1.03
N LEU A 209 53.51 -29.47 0.40
CA LEU A 209 54.41 -30.49 0.95
C LEU A 209 55.47 -29.95 1.93
#